data_AF-A0A918IGP6-F1
#
_entry.id   AF-A0A918IGP6-F1
#
_cell.length_a   1.000
_cell.length_b   1.000
_cell.length_c   1.000
_cell.angle_alpha   90.00
_cell.angle_beta   90.00
_cell.angle_gamma   90.00
#
_symmetry.space_group_name_H-M   'P 1'
#
loop_
_entity.id
_entity.type
_entity.pdbx_description
1 polymer ?
#
loop_
_entity_poly.entity_id
_entity_poly.type
_entity_poly.pdbx_seq_one_letter_code
_entity_poly.pdbx_strand_id
1 'polypeptide(L)'
;MISLNVDVGAFEVPGGALAVVLSPDAGHVVATGPLGYALWRRSDGRTTVRESVGPGGGRRLGRRTRVAVASGRRALVPDADRGELWRTEPAASPLTDLAWMRQGRRLAVAA
;
A
#
# COMPACT_ATOMS: atom_id res chain seq x y z
N MET A 1 11.03 33.92 8.55
CA MET A 1 10.63 32.67 9.22
C MET A 1 11.28 31.53 8.45
N ILE A 2 12.32 30.91 9.01
CA ILE A 2 13.02 29.80 8.34
C ILE A 2 12.26 28.53 8.70
N SER A 3 11.58 27.92 7.73
CA SER A 3 10.96 26.61 7.91
C SER A 3 12.09 25.57 7.92
N LEU A 4 12.46 25.08 9.09
CA LEU A 4 13.38 23.95 9.21
C LEU A 4 12.67 22.72 8.67
N ASN A 5 13.19 22.15 7.59
CA ASN A 5 12.67 20.93 7.00
C ASN A 5 13.07 19.74 7.88
N VAL A 6 12.27 19.45 8.90
CA VAL A 6 12.47 18.29 9.78
C VAL A 6 11.96 17.05 9.06
N ASP A 7 12.88 16.13 8.75
CA ASP A 7 12.53 14.79 8.29
C ASP A 7 11.81 14.06 9.43
N VAL A 8 10.64 13.51 9.10
CA VAL A 8 9.76 12.78 10.04
C VAL A 8 9.88 11.27 9.90
N GLY A 9 10.56 10.76 8.87
CA GLY A 9 10.82 9.34 8.65
C GLY A 9 11.12 8.98 7.19
N ALA A 10 11.91 7.92 7.03
CA ALA A 10 12.27 7.35 5.73
C ALA A 10 12.12 5.82 5.75
N PHE A 11 11.79 5.23 4.60
CA PHE A 11 11.72 3.78 4.44
C PHE A 11 11.96 3.38 2.98
N GLU A 12 12.50 2.17 2.81
CA GLU A 12 12.78 1.59 1.50
C GLU A 12 11.59 0.78 0.98
N VAL A 13 11.46 0.72 -0.34
CA VAL A 13 10.43 -0.08 -1.02
C VAL A 13 11.11 -1.09 -1.92
N PRO A 14 10.76 -2.39 -1.84
CA PRO A 14 11.34 -3.41 -2.70
C PRO A 14 11.19 -3.08 -4.19
N GLY A 15 12.32 -2.92 -4.88
CA GLY A 15 12.38 -2.58 -6.31
C GLY A 15 12.01 -1.13 -6.64
N GLY A 16 11.98 -0.23 -5.63
CA GLY A 16 11.66 1.19 -5.80
C GLY A 16 10.16 1.51 -5.71
N ALA A 17 9.83 2.76 -5.37
CA ALA A 17 8.45 3.19 -5.23
C ALA A 17 7.81 3.50 -6.60
N LEU A 18 6.73 2.81 -6.92
CA LEU A 18 5.88 3.10 -8.09
C LEU A 18 4.63 3.90 -7.70
N ALA A 19 4.13 3.72 -6.48
CA ALA A 19 3.01 4.48 -5.95
C ALA A 19 3.15 4.65 -4.43
N VAL A 20 2.72 5.81 -3.93
CA VAL A 20 2.73 6.17 -2.51
C VAL A 20 1.37 6.75 -2.15
N VAL A 21 0.80 6.32 -1.02
CA VAL A 21 -0.46 6.83 -0.48
C VAL A 21 -0.26 7.21 0.96
N LEU A 22 -0.67 8.43 1.30
CA LEU A 22 -0.75 8.94 2.68
C LEU A 22 -2.18 8.75 3.19
N SER A 23 -2.34 8.27 4.43
CA SER A 23 -3.65 8.26 5.08
C SER A 23 -4.15 9.70 5.32
N PRO A 24 -5.47 9.98 5.31
CA PRO A 24 -5.99 11.34 5.54
C PRO A 24 -5.60 11.99 6.87
N ASP A 25 -5.28 11.19 7.90
CA ASP A 25 -4.77 11.66 9.19
C ASP A 25 -3.24 11.90 9.19
N ALA A 26 -2.57 11.64 8.07
CA ALA A 26 -1.12 11.67 7.90
C ALA A 26 -0.34 10.81 8.91
N GLY A 27 -1.00 9.82 9.52
CA GLY A 27 -0.39 8.88 10.47
C GLY A 27 0.31 7.70 9.81
N HIS A 28 -0.03 7.42 8.55
CA HIS A 28 0.44 6.24 7.84
C HIS A 28 0.79 6.54 6.39
N VAL A 29 1.90 5.99 5.93
CA VAL A 29 2.27 5.98 4.51
C VAL A 29 2.30 4.54 4.05
N VAL A 30 1.81 4.31 2.84
CA VAL A 30 1.98 3.02 2.20
C VAL A 30 2.48 3.18 0.79
N ALA A 31 3.60 2.53 0.49
CA ALA A 31 4.23 2.55 -0.82
C ALA A 31 4.25 1.15 -1.45
N THR A 32 4.11 1.07 -2.76
CA THR A 32 4.28 -0.16 -3.54
C THR A 32 5.41 0.00 -4.54
N GLY A 33 6.11 -1.11 -4.76
CA GLY A 33 7.11 -1.29 -5.79
C GLY A 33 6.85 -2.54 -6.61
N PRO A 34 7.64 -2.78 -7.66
CA PRO A 34 7.49 -3.95 -8.52
C PRO A 34 7.80 -5.27 -7.79
N LEU A 35 8.52 -5.21 -6.68
CA LEU A 35 8.93 -6.39 -5.90
C LEU A 35 8.23 -6.47 -4.54
N GLY A 36 7.25 -5.61 -4.25
CA GLY A 36 6.58 -5.63 -2.95
C GLY A 36 5.98 -4.31 -2.50
N TYR A 37 5.84 -4.16 -1.19
CA TYR A 37 5.32 -2.96 -0.57
C TYR A 37 5.93 -2.66 0.79
N ALA A 38 5.83 -1.40 1.20
CA ALA A 38 6.19 -0.94 2.54
C ALA A 38 5.04 -0.15 3.18
N LEU A 39 4.81 -0.37 4.47
CA LEU A 39 3.92 0.39 5.35
C LEU A 39 4.79 1.12 6.36
N TRP A 40 4.55 2.41 6.55
CA TRP A 40 5.23 3.22 7.56
C TRP A 40 4.21 3.91 8.45
N ARG A 41 4.48 3.90 9.76
CA ARG A 41 3.68 4.58 10.78
C ARG A 41 4.46 5.75 11.36
N ARG A 42 3.83 6.92 11.40
CA ARG A 42 4.43 8.16 11.89
C ARG A 42 4.61 8.19 13.41
N SER A 43 3.68 7.61 14.17
CA SER A 43 3.66 7.77 15.64
C SER A 43 4.86 7.13 16.33
N ASP A 44 5.43 6.08 15.75
CA ASP A 44 6.55 5.31 16.31
C ASP A 44 7.68 5.04 15.27
N GLY A 45 7.54 5.57 14.05
CA GLY A 45 8.49 5.36 12.96
C GLY A 45 8.53 3.93 12.41
N ARG A 46 7.62 3.05 12.82
CA ARG A 46 7.69 1.63 12.47
C ARG A 46 7.46 1.43 10.98
N THR A 47 8.33 0.63 10.36
CA THR A 47 8.20 0.20 8.97
C THR A 47 7.95 -1.30 8.89
N THR A 48 6.99 -1.71 8.06
CA THR A 48 6.76 -3.11 7.67
C THR A 48 6.98 -3.24 6.17
N VAL A 49 7.94 -4.06 5.77
CA VAL A 49 8.24 -4.35 4.36
C VAL A 49 7.77 -5.77 4.02
N ARG A 50 7.16 -5.92 2.85
CA ARG A 50 6.71 -7.21 2.33
C ARG A 50 7.11 -7.35 0.87
N GLU A 51 7.95 -8.34 0.60
CA GLU A 51 8.31 -8.73 -0.75
C GLU A 51 7.19 -9.56 -1.38
N SER A 52 7.00 -9.42 -2.69
CA SER A 52 6.08 -10.22 -3.49
C SER A 52 6.84 -11.27 -4.28
N VAL A 53 6.36 -12.51 -4.24
CA VAL A 53 6.94 -13.62 -5.03
C VAL A 53 6.31 -13.57 -6.43
N GLY A 54 6.88 -12.76 -7.33
CA GLY A 54 6.53 -12.72 -8.75
C GLY A 54 6.40 -11.31 -9.35
N PRO A 55 6.58 -11.16 -10.68
CA PRO A 55 6.48 -9.86 -11.35
C PRO A 55 5.03 -9.36 -11.29
N GLY A 56 4.80 -8.28 -10.55
CA GLY A 56 3.47 -7.70 -10.40
C GLY A 56 3.55 -6.31 -9.80
N GLY A 57 3.69 -5.31 -10.68
CA GLY A 57 3.69 -3.90 -10.31
C GLY A 57 2.35 -3.50 -9.68
N GLY A 58 2.35 -3.29 -8.36
CA GLY A 58 1.14 -2.97 -7.62
C GLY A 58 0.78 -1.49 -7.68
N ARG A 59 -0.37 -1.15 -8.26
CA ARG A 59 -1.02 0.17 -8.12
C ARG A 59 -1.94 0.19 -6.90
N ARG A 60 -2.18 1.39 -6.35
CA ARG A 60 -2.92 1.62 -5.09
C ARG A 60 -4.04 2.65 -5.23
N LEU A 61 -5.06 2.52 -4.35
CA LEU A 61 -5.97 3.59 -3.95
C LEU A 61 -6.35 3.42 -2.46
N GLY A 62 -6.38 4.52 -1.69
CA GLY A 62 -6.69 4.52 -0.25
C GLY A 62 -7.98 5.23 0.13
N ARG A 63 -8.61 4.82 1.24
CA ARG A 63 -9.63 5.61 1.96
C ARG A 63 -9.45 5.47 3.47
N ARG A 64 -9.37 6.61 4.18
CA ARG A 64 -9.29 6.78 5.65
C ARG A 64 -8.17 5.98 6.36
N THR A 65 -8.26 4.67 6.41
CA THR A 65 -7.28 3.81 7.13
C THR A 65 -6.97 2.50 6.40
N ARG A 66 -7.64 2.22 5.27
CA ARG A 66 -7.44 0.99 4.51
C ARG A 66 -6.83 1.31 3.16
N VAL A 67 -5.74 0.62 2.84
CA VAL A 67 -5.10 0.70 1.54
C VAL A 67 -5.24 -0.65 0.87
N ALA A 68 -5.58 -0.66 -0.42
CA ALA A 68 -5.56 -1.88 -1.23
C ALA A 68 -4.30 -1.87 -2.12
N VAL A 69 -3.70 -3.05 -2.27
CA VAL A 69 -2.47 -3.28 -3.04
C VAL A 69 -2.70 -4.41 -4.01
N ALA A 70 -2.41 -4.20 -5.29
CA ALA A 70 -2.27 -5.29 -6.24
C ALA A 70 -0.89 -5.93 -6.04
N SER A 71 -0.83 -7.24 -5.84
CA SER A 71 0.41 -8.02 -5.72
C SER A 71 0.27 -9.25 -6.59
N GLY A 72 0.90 -9.22 -7.77
CA GLY A 72 0.73 -10.24 -8.79
C GLY A 72 -0.77 -10.43 -9.11
N ARG A 73 -1.29 -11.64 -8.87
CA ARG A 73 -2.70 -12.00 -9.16
C ARG A 73 -3.66 -11.78 -7.99
N ARG A 74 -3.25 -11.11 -6.92
CA ARG A 74 -4.09 -10.91 -5.72
C ARG A 74 -4.18 -9.44 -5.36
N ALA A 75 -5.33 -9.04 -4.82
CA ALA A 75 -5.46 -7.78 -4.11
C ALA A 75 -5.33 -8.04 -2.61
N LEU A 76 -4.54 -7.23 -1.92
CA LEU A 76 -4.28 -7.28 -0.49
C LEU A 76 -4.79 -6.00 0.15
N VAL A 77 -5.38 -6.10 1.34
CA VAL A 77 -5.76 -4.93 2.15
C VAL A 77 -4.95 -4.99 3.45
N PRO A 78 -3.75 -4.41 3.47
CA PRO A 78 -2.99 -4.24 4.70
C PRO A 78 -3.57 -3.14 5.60
N ASP A 79 -3.33 -3.33 6.88
CA ASP A 79 -3.48 -2.42 7.99
C ASP A 79 -2.09 -2.16 8.55
N ALA A 80 -1.75 -0.88 8.68
CA ALA A 80 -0.42 -0.46 9.12
C ALA A 80 -0.12 -0.90 10.57
N ASP A 81 -1.15 -1.23 11.36
CA ASP A 81 -1.02 -1.61 12.75
C ASP A 81 -1.03 -3.12 12.96
N ARG A 82 -1.77 -3.84 12.14
CA ARG A 82 -2.07 -5.26 12.33
C ARG A 82 -1.52 -6.17 11.23
N GLY A 83 -0.94 -5.61 10.16
CA GLY A 83 -0.49 -6.36 8.99
C GLY A 83 -1.62 -6.60 7.99
N GLU A 84 -1.68 -7.75 7.31
CA GLU A 84 -2.73 -8.02 6.32
C GLU A 84 -4.10 -8.20 7.00
N LEU A 85 -5.12 -7.40 6.63
CA LEU A 85 -6.50 -7.61 7.09
C LEU A 85 -7.26 -8.60 6.22
N TRP A 86 -6.96 -8.62 4.93
CA TRP A 86 -7.72 -9.38 3.93
C TRP A 86 -6.96 -9.51 2.61
N ARG A 87 -7.32 -10.54 1.83
CA ARG A 87 -6.85 -10.76 0.46
C ARG A 87 -7.91 -11.42 -0.42
N THR A 88 -7.84 -11.18 -1.74
CA THR A 88 -8.61 -11.95 -2.73
C THR A 88 -8.01 -13.34 -2.96
N GLU A 89 -8.81 -14.25 -3.50
CA GLU A 89 -8.28 -15.39 -4.26
C GLU A 89 -7.46 -14.92 -5.47
N PRO A 90 -6.56 -15.75 -6.03
CA PRO A 90 -5.82 -15.39 -7.23
C PRO A 90 -6.76 -15.21 -8.42
N ALA A 91 -6.61 -14.11 -9.14
CA ALA A 91 -7.13 -13.96 -10.48
C ALA A 91 -6.39 -14.87 -11.49
N ALA A 92 -6.94 -15.01 -12.69
CA ALA A 92 -6.31 -15.78 -13.76
C ALA A 92 -4.99 -15.13 -14.21
N SER A 93 -4.96 -13.80 -14.33
CA SER A 93 -3.84 -12.95 -14.72
C SER A 93 -3.43 -11.98 -13.59
N PRO A 94 -2.26 -11.32 -13.70
CA PRO A 94 -1.86 -10.26 -12.76
C PRO A 94 -2.87 -9.11 -12.74
N LEU A 95 -3.17 -8.61 -11.55
CA LEU A 95 -4.05 -7.47 -11.40
C LEU A 95 -3.37 -6.19 -11.88
N THR A 96 -4.11 -5.39 -12.64
CA THR A 96 -3.64 -4.13 -13.22
C THR A 96 -4.19 -2.91 -12.47
N ASP A 97 -5.44 -2.97 -12.02
CA ASP A 97 -6.13 -1.85 -11.38
C ASP A 97 -6.99 -2.27 -10.17
N LEU A 98 -7.15 -1.32 -9.26
CA LEU A 98 -7.95 -1.45 -8.04
C LEU A 98 -8.79 -0.18 -7.80
N ALA A 99 -10.07 -0.36 -7.45
CA ALA A 99 -10.93 0.76 -7.08
C ALA A 99 -11.83 0.44 -5.88
N TRP A 100 -11.79 1.30 -4.86
CA TRP A 100 -12.74 1.24 -3.75
C TRP A 100 -14.11 1.76 -4.21
N MET A 101 -15.13 0.92 -4.08
CA MET A 101 -16.51 1.24 -4.42
C MET A 101 -17.39 1.32 -3.16
N ARG A 102 -18.58 1.91 -3.32
CA ARG A 102 -19.61 2.00 -2.26
C ARG A 102 -19.03 2.51 -0.94
N GLN A 103 -18.34 3.65 -1.01
CA GLN A 103 -17.71 4.31 0.15
C GLN A 103 -16.66 3.44 0.88
N GLY A 104 -15.97 2.55 0.16
CA GLY A 104 -14.91 1.68 0.72
C GLY A 104 -15.42 0.36 1.28
N ARG A 105 -16.67 -0.02 1.01
CA ARG A 105 -17.22 -1.32 1.41
C ARG A 105 -16.96 -2.44 0.40
N ARG A 106 -16.57 -2.10 -0.83
CA ARG A 106 -16.26 -3.07 -1.89
C ARG A 106 -14.98 -2.68 -2.58
N LEU A 107 -14.20 -3.66 -3.00
CA LEU A 107 -13.03 -3.46 -3.83
C LEU A 107 -13.32 -4.07 -5.21
N ALA A 108 -13.27 -3.24 -6.26
CA ALA A 108 -13.19 -3.71 -7.63
C ALA A 108 -11.73 -3.98 -7.98
N VAL A 109 -11.50 -5.03 -8.76
CA VAL A 109 -10.19 -5.44 -9.25
C VAL A 109 -10.29 -5.68 -10.76
N ALA A 110 -9.26 -5.30 -11.52
CA ALA A 110 -9.10 -5.65 -12.93
C ALA A 110 -7.79 -6.41 -13.13
N ALA A 111 -7.78 -7.33 -14.09
CA ALA A 111 -6.69 -8.27 -14.38
C ALA A 111 -6.53 -8.47 -15.90
#